data_AF-A0A3M2EP41-F1
#
_entry.id   AF-A0A3M2EP41-F1
#
_cell.length_a   1.000
_cell.length_b   1.000
_cell.length_c   1.000
_cell.angle_alpha   90.00
_cell.angle_beta   90.00
_cell.angle_gamma   90.00
#
_symmetry.space_group_name_H-M   'P 1'
#
loop_
_entity.id
_entity.type
_entity.pdbx_description
1 polymer ?
#
loop_
_entity_poly.entity_id
_entity_poly.type
_entity_poly.pdbx_seq_one_letter_code
_entity_poly.pdbx_strand_id
1 'polypeptide(L)'
;MNNSRLEETRQEGEFSFHRKPSRENHFSTNRIRRRDLFISLGTALISFAARSFGSIPTPSDKDRHVTPRYLRPPGTENEAVFLSRCIRCRACANVCEAGCIRFFTFAEGTGMAGTPYLRPRLRSCNLCMNCTNTCPTAALEPIPRNFNDIASRVSMGVAVVIRSNCLSFNGRVCGICHDACPLKGKAIRLKPVAKPVVDAEYCIGCGRCEERCPQFPAAIIVKREHPEKRSRLHSTSSPGPSGESIFA
;
A
#
# COMPACT_ATOMS: atom_id res chain seq x y z
N MET A 1 -58.60 16.82 20.19
CA MET A 1 -58.65 15.67 19.24
C MET A 1 -58.53 16.24 17.84
N ASN A 2 -57.79 15.52 16.96
CA ASN A 2 -57.43 15.84 15.57
C ASN A 2 -56.34 16.92 15.44
N ASN A 3 -55.06 16.62 15.17
CA ASN A 3 -54.39 15.61 14.33
C ASN A 3 -54.63 15.83 12.82
N SER A 4 -53.74 16.61 12.19
CA SER A 4 -53.50 16.59 10.75
C SER A 4 -52.05 16.97 10.43
N ARG A 5 -51.21 15.96 10.67
CA ARG A 5 -49.97 15.59 9.97
C ARG A 5 -49.76 16.31 8.63
N LEU A 6 -48.76 17.19 8.56
CA LEU A 6 -48.16 17.63 7.29
C LEU A 6 -47.16 16.55 6.86
N GLU A 7 -47.55 15.79 5.85
CA GLU A 7 -46.70 14.82 5.16
C GLU A 7 -45.80 15.59 4.19
N GLU A 8 -44.53 15.75 4.58
CA GLU A 8 -43.50 16.32 3.74
C GLU A 8 -42.98 15.21 2.80
N THR A 9 -43.29 15.39 1.52
CA THR A 9 -42.99 14.51 0.39
C THR A 9 -41.49 14.25 0.25
N ARG A 10 -41.06 13.05 0.63
CA ARG A 10 -39.71 12.52 0.42
C ARG A 10 -39.58 12.07 -1.04
N GLN A 11 -39.11 12.94 -1.91
CA GLN A 11 -38.73 12.55 -3.28
C GLN A 11 -37.48 11.67 -3.22
N GLU A 12 -37.70 10.37 -3.39
CA GLU A 12 -36.66 9.37 -3.58
C GLU A 12 -36.05 9.56 -4.98
N GLY A 13 -34.84 10.11 -5.01
CA GLY A 13 -34.02 10.15 -6.22
C GLY A 13 -33.49 8.75 -6.54
N GLU A 14 -34.22 8.04 -7.39
CA GLU A 14 -33.87 6.74 -7.95
C GLU A 14 -32.63 6.86 -8.85
N PHE A 15 -31.43 6.78 -8.26
CA PHE A 15 -30.17 6.73 -9.01
C PHE A 15 -29.96 5.29 -9.51
N SER A 16 -30.59 4.97 -10.64
CA SER A 16 -30.48 3.69 -11.33
C SER A 16 -29.04 3.41 -11.72
N PHE A 17 -28.37 2.56 -10.94
CA PHE A 17 -27.05 2.02 -11.22
C PHE A 17 -27.19 1.00 -12.35
N HIS A 18 -27.08 1.48 -13.60
CA HIS A 18 -26.87 0.62 -14.77
C HIS A 18 -25.51 -0.08 -14.63
N ARG A 19 -25.50 -1.25 -13.96
CA ARG A 19 -24.36 -2.18 -13.96
C ARG A 19 -24.22 -2.74 -15.37
N LYS A 20 -23.18 -2.29 -16.09
CA LYS A 20 -22.73 -2.98 -17.29
C LYS A 20 -22.37 -4.42 -16.93
N PRO A 21 -22.93 -5.44 -17.59
CA PRO A 21 -22.59 -6.83 -17.33
C PRO A 21 -21.12 -7.08 -17.67
N SER A 22 -20.42 -7.76 -16.76
CA SER A 22 -19.07 -8.28 -16.97
C SER A 22 -19.07 -9.22 -18.16
N ARG A 23 -18.35 -8.87 -19.22
CA ARG A 23 -18.08 -9.79 -20.34
C ARG A 23 -17.29 -10.99 -19.80
N GLU A 24 -17.97 -12.12 -19.75
CA GLU A 24 -17.38 -13.44 -19.56
C GLU A 24 -16.43 -13.71 -20.73
N ASN A 25 -15.13 -13.84 -20.43
CA ASN A 25 -14.16 -14.27 -21.42
C ASN A 25 -14.31 -15.79 -21.60
N HIS A 26 -15.00 -16.14 -22.67
CA HIS A 26 -15.17 -17.48 -23.19
C HIS A 26 -13.80 -18.17 -23.33
N PHE A 27 -13.54 -19.15 -22.48
CA PHE A 27 -12.37 -20.02 -22.56
C PHE A 27 -12.53 -20.91 -23.80
N SER A 28 -11.89 -20.51 -24.91
CA SER A 28 -11.88 -21.29 -26.14
C SER A 28 -11.03 -22.54 -25.93
N THR A 29 -11.69 -23.69 -25.80
CA THR A 29 -11.05 -25.00 -25.79
C THR A 29 -10.44 -25.25 -27.16
N ASN A 30 -9.11 -25.30 -27.20
CA ASN A 30 -8.39 -25.57 -28.45
C ASN A 30 -8.68 -27.01 -28.89
N ARG A 31 -9.47 -27.13 -29.96
CA ARG A 31 -9.91 -28.40 -30.54
C ARG A 31 -8.74 -29.00 -31.33
N ILE A 32 -8.05 -29.97 -30.74
CA ILE A 32 -6.98 -30.73 -31.39
C ILE A 32 -7.52 -31.31 -32.71
N ARG A 33 -7.01 -30.82 -33.85
CA ARG A 33 -7.34 -31.34 -35.18
C ARG A 33 -6.52 -32.61 -35.42
N ARG A 34 -7.21 -33.66 -35.86
CA ARG A 34 -6.73 -35.02 -36.14
C ARG A 34 -5.79 -35.12 -37.36
N ARG A 35 -4.88 -34.17 -37.53
CA ARG A 35 -4.02 -34.01 -38.72
C ARG A 35 -2.53 -34.24 -38.45
N ASP A 36 -2.12 -34.32 -37.19
CA ASP A 36 -0.70 -34.38 -36.81
C ASP A 36 -0.27 -35.79 -36.33
N LEU A 37 -0.94 -36.84 -36.81
CA LEU A 37 -0.76 -38.23 -36.34
C LEU A 37 -0.16 -39.18 -37.39
N PHE A 38 0.55 -38.67 -38.41
CA PHE A 38 1.16 -39.51 -39.46
C PHE A 38 2.55 -39.06 -39.95
N ILE A 39 3.38 -38.47 -39.09
CA ILE A 39 4.82 -38.28 -39.39
C ILE A 39 5.64 -38.79 -38.20
N SER A 40 5.68 -40.12 -38.05
CA SER A 40 6.57 -40.81 -37.10
C SER A 40 7.14 -42.08 -37.73
N LEU A 41 7.86 -41.90 -38.83
CA LEU A 41 8.74 -42.91 -39.42
C LEU A 41 9.82 -42.17 -40.22
N GLY A 42 10.90 -41.77 -39.55
CA GLY A 42 12.11 -41.31 -40.22
C GLY A 42 12.72 -40.01 -39.70
N THR A 43 13.17 -39.98 -38.45
CA THR A 43 14.32 -39.12 -38.02
C THR A 43 15.04 -39.71 -36.79
N ALA A 44 15.28 -41.03 -36.80
CA ALA A 44 16.32 -41.61 -35.94
C ALA A 44 17.71 -41.28 -36.52
N LEU A 45 18.09 -40.00 -36.59
CA LEU A 45 19.44 -39.51 -36.94
C LEU A 45 19.65 -38.00 -36.62
N ILE A 46 18.94 -37.42 -35.65
CA ILE A 46 19.24 -36.05 -35.14
C ILE A 46 19.42 -36.07 -33.61
N SER A 47 20.12 -37.07 -33.10
CA SER A 47 20.53 -37.13 -31.68
C SER A 47 21.99 -36.71 -31.46
N PHE A 48 22.67 -36.16 -32.47
CA PHE A 48 24.08 -35.76 -32.35
C PHE A 48 24.41 -34.31 -32.75
N ALA A 49 23.43 -33.50 -33.16
CA ALA A 49 23.66 -32.11 -33.59
C ALA A 49 22.97 -31.04 -32.70
N ALA A 50 22.45 -31.39 -31.53
CA ALA A 50 21.83 -30.44 -30.59
C ALA A 50 22.76 -30.06 -29.42
N ARG A 51 24.08 -30.21 -29.59
CA ARG A 51 25.09 -29.84 -28.59
C ARG A 51 25.78 -28.49 -28.87
N SER A 52 25.31 -27.73 -29.86
CA SER A 52 25.92 -26.45 -30.27
C SER A 52 24.94 -25.29 -30.43
N PHE A 53 23.66 -25.45 -30.10
CA PHE A 53 22.73 -24.31 -30.03
C PHE A 53 22.61 -23.84 -28.59
N GLY A 54 23.42 -22.81 -28.30
CA GLY A 54 23.15 -21.70 -27.41
C GLY A 54 22.42 -22.02 -26.11
N SER A 55 23.15 -21.90 -25.01
CA SER A 55 22.64 -21.66 -23.65
C SER A 55 21.25 -21.03 -23.67
N ILE A 56 20.24 -21.78 -23.22
CA ILE A 56 18.92 -21.21 -22.91
C ILE A 56 19.21 -20.04 -21.97
N PRO A 57 18.91 -18.79 -22.35
CA PRO A 57 19.08 -17.67 -21.44
C PRO A 57 18.18 -17.94 -20.24
N THR A 58 18.77 -18.22 -19.09
CA THR A 58 18.07 -18.19 -17.81
C THR A 58 17.45 -16.80 -17.68
N PRO A 59 16.15 -16.66 -17.33
CA PRO A 59 15.55 -15.37 -17.11
C PRO A 59 16.43 -14.61 -16.12
N SER A 60 17.06 -13.54 -16.62
CA SER A 60 17.94 -12.69 -15.85
C SER A 60 17.12 -12.11 -14.70
N ASP A 61 17.67 -12.18 -13.49
CA ASP A 61 17.22 -11.56 -12.22
C ASP A 61 17.01 -10.02 -12.30
N LYS A 62 16.98 -9.47 -13.52
CA LYS A 62 16.74 -8.08 -13.90
C LYS A 62 15.34 -7.84 -14.44
N ASP A 63 14.47 -8.85 -14.48
CA ASP A 63 13.03 -8.60 -14.43
C ASP A 63 12.73 -8.06 -13.05
N ARG A 64 12.91 -6.74 -12.95
CA ARG A 64 12.64 -5.89 -11.81
C ARG A 64 11.22 -6.20 -11.39
N HIS A 65 11.05 -7.16 -10.46
CA HIS A 65 9.80 -7.34 -9.76
C HIS A 65 9.45 -5.96 -9.25
N VAL A 66 8.45 -5.34 -9.89
CA VAL A 66 7.86 -4.10 -9.38
C VAL A 66 7.16 -4.56 -8.13
N THR A 67 7.90 -4.65 -7.03
CA THR A 67 7.36 -4.95 -5.72
C THR A 67 6.27 -3.92 -5.53
N PRO A 68 4.99 -4.33 -5.45
CA PRO A 68 3.91 -3.39 -5.37
C PRO A 68 4.19 -2.48 -4.20
N ARG A 69 4.27 -1.18 -4.42
CA ARG A 69 4.55 -0.25 -3.32
C ARG A 69 3.42 -0.39 -2.30
N TYR A 70 3.77 -0.88 -1.13
CA TYR A 70 2.83 -1.13 -0.06
C TYR A 70 3.34 -0.45 1.21
N LEU A 71 2.40 -0.08 2.06
CA LEU A 71 2.69 0.39 3.42
C LEU A 71 2.13 -0.62 4.41
N ARG A 72 2.73 -0.69 5.59
CA ARG A 72 2.13 -1.42 6.71
C ARG A 72 1.14 -0.51 7.46
N PRO A 73 0.13 -1.08 8.14
CA PRO A 73 -0.79 -0.30 8.98
C PRO A 73 -0.06 0.48 10.09
N PRO A 74 -0.71 1.48 10.71
CA PRO A 74 -0.12 2.21 11.84
C PRO A 74 0.16 1.25 13.00
N GLY A 75 1.15 1.59 13.84
CA GLY A 75 1.62 0.73 14.94
C GLY A 75 2.53 -0.41 14.50
N THR A 76 2.90 -0.48 13.23
CA THR A 76 3.90 -1.46 12.78
C THR A 76 5.30 -0.99 13.13
N GLU A 77 6.05 -1.81 13.86
CA GLU A 77 7.46 -1.60 14.16
C GLU A 77 8.33 -2.05 12.96
N ASN A 78 9.38 -2.83 13.21
CA ASN A 78 10.19 -3.44 12.16
C ASN A 78 9.42 -4.57 11.45
N GLU A 79 9.71 -4.78 10.16
CA GLU A 79 9.09 -5.85 9.36
C GLU A 79 9.28 -7.23 9.98
N ALA A 80 10.47 -7.56 10.50
CA ALA A 80 10.74 -8.87 11.08
C ALA A 80 9.90 -9.12 12.34
N VAL A 81 9.81 -8.14 13.24
CA VAL A 81 9.00 -8.20 14.47
C VAL A 81 7.52 -8.28 14.14
N PHE A 82 7.08 -7.51 13.15
CA PHE A 82 5.70 -7.54 12.69
C PHE A 82 5.31 -8.91 12.15
N LEU A 83 6.15 -9.50 11.30
CA LEU A 83 5.90 -10.82 10.70
C LEU A 83 5.90 -11.95 11.73
N SER A 84 6.69 -11.85 12.81
CA SER A 84 6.70 -12.84 13.89
C SER A 84 5.48 -12.74 14.81
N ARG A 85 4.93 -11.54 15.02
CA ARG A 85 3.76 -11.32 15.89
C ARG A 85 2.42 -11.45 15.17
N CYS A 86 2.38 -11.21 13.85
CA CYS A 86 1.13 -11.21 13.11
C CYS A 86 0.60 -12.64 12.87
N ILE A 87 -0.46 -13.00 13.61
CA ILE A 87 -1.15 -14.29 13.44
C ILE A 87 -2.14 -14.33 12.27
N ARG A 88 -2.15 -13.30 11.41
CA ARG A 88 -2.99 -13.23 10.19
C ARG A 88 -4.50 -13.38 10.44
N CYS A 89 -4.98 -12.98 11.62
CA CYS A 89 -6.39 -13.09 12.04
C CYS A 89 -7.35 -12.14 11.32
N ARG A 90 -6.83 -11.16 10.56
CA ARG A 90 -7.59 -10.13 9.83
C ARG A 90 -8.45 -9.17 10.66
N ALA A 91 -8.40 -9.24 12.00
CA ALA A 91 -9.17 -8.37 12.89
C ALA A 91 -8.98 -6.87 12.58
N CYS A 92 -7.76 -6.47 12.21
CA CYS A 92 -7.44 -5.08 11.84
C CYS A 92 -8.27 -4.56 10.65
N ALA A 93 -8.59 -5.41 9.67
CA ALA A 93 -9.36 -5.00 8.49
C ALA A 93 -10.86 -4.88 8.80
N ASN A 94 -11.40 -5.74 9.66
CA ASN A 94 -12.82 -5.71 10.04
C ASN A 94 -13.19 -4.42 10.77
N VAL A 95 -12.26 -3.85 11.54
CA VAL A 95 -12.46 -2.57 12.27
C VAL A 95 -12.03 -1.33 11.48
N CYS A 96 -11.54 -1.50 10.24
CA CYS A 96 -11.03 -0.40 9.44
C CYS A 96 -12.16 0.37 8.77
N GLU A 97 -12.59 1.47 9.39
CA GLU A 97 -13.63 2.37 8.86
C GLU A 97 -13.31 2.90 7.45
N ALA A 98 -12.03 3.20 7.18
CA ALA A 98 -11.61 3.69 5.88
C ALA A 98 -11.65 2.61 4.77
N GLY A 99 -11.69 1.33 5.15
CA GLY A 99 -11.61 0.21 4.22
C GLY A 99 -10.30 0.16 3.44
N CYS A 100 -9.20 0.64 4.01
CA CYS A 100 -7.90 0.79 3.31
C CYS A 100 -6.95 -0.42 3.47
N ILE A 101 -7.20 -1.30 4.44
CA ILE A 101 -6.37 -2.48 4.69
C ILE A 101 -6.70 -3.58 3.66
N ARG A 102 -5.66 -4.14 3.06
CA ARG A 102 -5.69 -5.29 2.15
C ARG A 102 -4.73 -6.37 2.68
N PHE A 103 -4.78 -7.56 2.12
CA PHE A 103 -3.94 -8.68 2.57
C PHE A 103 -3.18 -9.25 1.40
N PHE A 104 -1.90 -9.56 1.63
CA PHE A 104 -1.09 -10.23 0.64
C PHE A 104 -1.66 -11.61 0.33
N THR A 105 -1.56 -11.99 -0.92
CA THR A 105 -1.89 -13.32 -1.41
C THR A 105 -0.65 -14.20 -1.45
N PHE A 106 -0.82 -15.50 -1.67
CA PHE A 106 0.31 -16.42 -1.85
C PHE A 106 1.17 -16.09 -3.08
N ALA A 107 0.62 -15.36 -4.06
CA ALA A 107 1.36 -14.92 -5.25
C ALA A 107 2.47 -13.91 -4.94
N GLU A 108 2.39 -13.21 -3.81
CA GLU A 108 3.35 -12.17 -3.40
C GLU A 108 4.45 -12.73 -2.47
N GLY A 109 4.48 -14.05 -2.26
CA GLY A 109 5.45 -14.77 -1.43
C GLY A 109 4.84 -15.36 -0.16
N THR A 110 5.28 -16.56 0.20
CA THR A 110 4.74 -17.33 1.34
C THR A 110 4.90 -16.62 2.68
N GLY A 111 6.03 -15.93 2.89
CA GLY A 111 6.29 -15.21 4.15
C GLY A 111 5.34 -14.02 4.39
N MET A 112 4.93 -13.34 3.32
CA MET A 112 4.07 -12.16 3.40
C MET A 112 2.58 -12.50 3.30
N ALA A 113 2.24 -13.65 2.72
CA ALA A 113 0.86 -14.07 2.53
C ALA A 113 0.02 -13.95 3.82
N GLY A 114 -1.18 -13.39 3.67
CA GLY A 114 -2.12 -13.17 4.78
C GLY A 114 -1.78 -12.02 5.71
N THR A 115 -0.70 -11.27 5.47
CA THR A 115 -0.36 -10.09 6.28
C THR A 115 -0.97 -8.81 5.71
N PRO A 116 -1.38 -7.85 6.56
CA PRO A 116 -2.06 -6.63 6.13
C PRO A 116 -1.12 -5.60 5.49
N TYR A 117 -1.59 -4.93 4.45
CA TYR A 117 -0.91 -3.82 3.79
C TYR A 117 -1.89 -2.75 3.30
N LEU A 118 -1.37 -1.57 2.99
CA LEU A 118 -2.11 -0.45 2.43
C LEU A 118 -1.54 -0.07 1.06
N ARG A 119 -2.42 0.35 0.16
CA ARG A 119 -2.07 1.03 -1.11
C ARG A 119 -2.75 2.39 -1.15
N PRO A 120 -2.06 3.46 -0.72
CA PRO A 120 -2.62 4.81 -0.64
C PRO A 120 -3.34 5.29 -1.89
N ARG A 121 -2.82 4.96 -3.07
CA ARG A 121 -3.44 5.36 -4.35
C ARG A 121 -4.88 4.88 -4.52
N LEU A 122 -5.22 3.72 -3.94
CA LEU A 122 -6.58 3.17 -3.99
C LEU A 122 -7.44 3.74 -2.86
N ARG A 123 -6.90 3.74 -1.64
CA ARG A 123 -7.60 4.26 -0.45
C ARG A 123 -6.59 4.56 0.66
N SER A 124 -6.65 5.75 1.25
CA SER A 124 -5.76 6.17 2.33
C SER A 124 -6.29 5.83 3.73
N CYS A 125 -5.39 5.89 4.72
CA CYS A 125 -5.74 5.71 6.12
C CYS A 125 -6.39 6.98 6.69
N ASN A 126 -7.47 6.83 7.45
CA ASN A 126 -8.13 7.95 8.13
C ASN A 126 -7.55 8.28 9.52
N LEU A 127 -6.58 7.48 10.00
CA LEU A 127 -5.92 7.63 11.31
C LEU A 127 -6.85 7.45 12.53
N CYS A 128 -7.88 6.60 12.44
CA CYS A 128 -8.77 6.32 13.58
C CYS A 128 -8.14 5.44 14.69
N MET A 129 -7.02 4.77 14.40
CA MET A 129 -6.31 3.85 15.30
C MET A 129 -7.15 2.65 15.82
N ASN A 130 -8.29 2.32 15.21
CA ASN A 130 -9.07 1.14 15.63
C ASN A 130 -8.28 -0.17 15.42
N CYS A 131 -7.54 -0.24 14.32
CA CYS A 131 -6.76 -1.42 13.95
C CYS A 131 -5.63 -1.74 14.94
N THR A 132 -4.99 -0.72 15.53
CA THR A 132 -3.94 -0.90 16.54
C THR A 132 -4.54 -1.39 17.86
N ASN A 133 -5.69 -0.84 18.25
CA ASN A 133 -6.33 -1.15 19.53
C ASN A 133 -7.04 -2.51 19.55
N THR A 134 -7.31 -3.09 18.37
CA THR A 134 -7.96 -4.40 18.23
C THR A 134 -6.97 -5.55 18.06
N CYS A 135 -5.67 -5.26 17.83
CA CYS A 135 -4.70 -6.30 17.53
C CYS A 135 -4.42 -7.18 18.77
N PRO A 136 -4.78 -8.48 18.77
CA PRO A 136 -4.65 -9.31 19.97
C PRO A 136 -3.20 -9.66 20.33
N THR A 137 -2.29 -9.63 19.35
CA THR A 137 -0.89 -10.00 19.53
C THR A 137 0.06 -8.81 19.61
N ALA A 138 -0.49 -7.57 19.62
CA ALA A 138 0.29 -6.34 19.52
C ALA A 138 1.30 -6.36 18.35
N ALA A 139 0.97 -7.04 17.24
CA ALA A 139 1.69 -6.90 15.98
C ALA A 139 1.56 -5.48 15.42
N LEU A 140 0.40 -4.85 15.68
CA LEU A 140 0.21 -3.42 15.58
C LEU A 140 0.20 -2.88 17.01
N GLU A 141 1.21 -2.10 17.39
CA GLU A 141 1.32 -1.49 18.72
C GLU A 141 0.10 -0.57 18.96
N PRO A 142 -0.59 -0.67 20.13
CA PRO A 142 -1.70 0.20 20.49
C PRO A 142 -1.28 1.67 20.53
N ILE A 143 -2.01 2.53 19.82
CA ILE A 143 -1.77 3.97 19.76
C ILE A 143 -3.04 4.70 20.22
N PRO A 144 -2.96 5.55 21.27
CA PRO A 144 -4.08 6.37 21.69
C PRO A 144 -4.57 7.31 20.59
N ARG A 145 -5.87 7.60 20.56
CA ARG A 145 -6.51 8.49 19.57
C ARG A 145 -6.30 9.98 19.86
N ASN A 146 -5.15 10.35 20.41
CA ASN A 146 -4.80 11.76 20.58
C ASN A 146 -3.80 12.19 19.51
N PHE A 147 -3.81 13.48 19.19
CA PHE A 147 -3.03 14.03 18.09
C PHE A 147 -1.52 13.88 18.31
N ASN A 148 -1.05 14.04 19.55
CA ASN A 148 0.38 14.00 19.88
C ASN A 148 0.96 12.58 19.71
N ASP A 149 0.26 11.56 20.19
CA ASP A 149 0.65 10.15 20.01
C ASP A 149 0.57 9.73 18.55
N ILE A 150 -0.46 10.14 17.81
CA ILE A 150 -0.55 9.86 16.38
C ILE A 150 0.63 10.49 15.63
N ALA A 151 0.98 11.74 15.93
CA ALA A 151 2.07 12.44 15.24
C ALA A 151 3.45 11.86 15.55
N SER A 152 3.67 11.36 16.77
CA SER A 152 4.96 10.86 17.24
C SER A 152 5.19 9.36 16.99
N ARG A 153 4.15 8.54 17.15
CA ARG A 153 4.26 7.07 17.11
C ARG A 153 3.89 6.46 15.75
N VAL A 154 3.09 7.14 14.94
CA VAL A 154 2.68 6.58 13.64
C VAL A 154 3.76 6.81 12.58
N SER A 155 4.30 5.70 12.05
CA SER A 155 5.26 5.73 10.95
C SER A 155 4.98 4.66 9.90
N MET A 156 4.05 4.95 8.98
CA MET A 156 3.74 4.04 7.86
C MET A 156 4.68 4.23 6.66
N GLY A 157 5.21 5.45 6.48
CA GLY A 157 6.08 5.83 5.38
C GLY A 157 6.27 7.34 5.28
N VAL A 158 6.86 7.81 4.19
CA VAL A 158 7.09 9.23 3.89
C VAL A 158 6.63 9.55 2.46
N ALA A 159 5.94 10.68 2.31
CA ALA A 159 5.51 11.15 1.00
C ALA A 159 6.68 11.77 0.22
N VAL A 160 6.77 11.47 -1.07
CA VAL A 160 7.80 11.96 -1.97
C VAL A 160 7.13 12.58 -3.19
N VAL A 161 7.47 13.84 -3.48
CA VAL A 161 6.94 14.57 -4.65
C VAL A 161 7.74 14.24 -5.88
N ILE A 162 7.06 13.76 -6.92
CA ILE A 162 7.58 13.56 -8.27
C ILE A 162 7.35 14.85 -9.05
N ARG A 163 8.39 15.70 -9.11
CA ARG A 163 8.27 17.06 -9.68
C ARG A 163 7.77 17.05 -11.13
N SER A 164 8.21 16.10 -11.95
CA SER A 164 7.79 15.98 -13.35
C SER A 164 6.28 15.79 -13.54
N ASN A 165 5.60 15.21 -12.55
CA ASN A 165 4.17 14.94 -12.62
C ASN A 165 3.35 16.03 -11.89
N CYS A 166 3.98 16.88 -11.10
CA CYS A 166 3.27 17.80 -10.21
C CYS A 166 2.81 19.05 -10.96
N LEU A 167 1.51 19.29 -10.95
CA LEU A 167 0.90 20.49 -11.54
C LEU A 167 1.56 21.79 -11.06
N SER A 168 1.88 21.90 -9.77
CA SER A 168 2.54 23.09 -9.22
C SER A 168 3.99 23.28 -9.67
N PHE A 169 4.69 22.19 -9.99
CA PHE A 169 6.03 22.28 -10.57
C PHE A 169 5.99 22.55 -12.08
N ASN A 170 4.86 22.21 -12.72
CA ASN A 170 4.64 22.35 -14.17
C ASN A 170 3.77 23.58 -14.51
N GLY A 171 3.88 24.67 -13.74
CA GLY A 171 3.30 25.97 -14.08
C GLY A 171 1.82 26.18 -13.75
N ARG A 172 1.15 25.25 -13.05
CA ARG A 172 -0.21 25.44 -12.53
C ARG A 172 -0.19 25.68 -11.02
N VAL A 173 -1.35 25.95 -10.41
CA VAL A 173 -1.51 26.05 -8.94
C VAL A 173 -2.46 24.94 -8.51
N CYS A 174 -2.04 24.07 -7.59
CA CYS A 174 -2.85 22.92 -7.16
C CYS A 174 -2.99 22.81 -5.64
N GLY A 175 -1.90 22.53 -4.90
CA GLY A 175 -1.92 22.50 -3.43
C GLY A 175 -2.69 21.36 -2.76
N ILE A 176 -3.49 20.55 -3.48
CA ILE A 176 -4.41 19.55 -2.88
C ILE A 176 -3.75 18.54 -1.90
N CYS A 177 -2.47 18.22 -2.12
CA CYS A 177 -1.72 17.33 -1.23
C CYS A 177 -1.48 17.94 0.15
N HIS A 178 -1.31 19.27 0.24
CA HIS A 178 -1.23 20.02 1.48
C HIS A 178 -2.58 20.02 2.19
N ASP A 179 -3.67 20.29 1.47
CA ASP A 179 -5.00 20.41 2.07
C ASP A 179 -5.55 19.08 2.56
N ALA A 180 -5.23 17.99 1.85
CA ALA A 180 -5.55 16.64 2.28
C ALA A 180 -4.71 16.16 3.48
N CYS A 181 -3.61 16.84 3.80
CA CYS A 181 -2.71 16.42 4.87
C CYS A 181 -3.31 16.73 6.25
N PRO A 182 -3.43 15.73 7.15
CA PRO A 182 -3.88 15.97 8.53
C PRO A 182 -2.85 16.79 9.33
N LEU A 183 -1.59 16.80 8.89
CA LEU A 183 -0.47 17.54 9.47
C LEU A 183 -0.03 18.68 8.55
N LYS A 184 -0.99 19.31 7.84
CA LYS A 184 -0.74 20.45 6.95
C LYS A 184 0.03 21.57 7.66
N GLY A 185 0.96 22.21 6.96
CA GLY A 185 1.86 23.21 7.53
C GLY A 185 3.08 22.63 8.27
N LYS A 186 3.02 21.39 8.78
CA LYS A 186 4.17 20.67 9.36
C LYS A 186 4.75 19.66 8.38
N ALA A 187 3.99 18.60 8.07
CA ALA A 187 4.44 17.49 7.21
C ALA A 187 4.47 17.85 5.72
N ILE A 188 3.57 18.72 5.28
CA ILE A 188 3.57 19.26 3.92
C ILE A 188 3.44 20.76 4.03
N ARG A 189 4.39 21.49 3.46
CA ARG A 189 4.40 22.95 3.34
C ARG A 189 4.30 23.34 1.86
N LEU A 190 3.75 24.51 1.60
CA LEU A 190 3.70 25.07 0.25
C LEU A 190 4.74 26.19 0.14
N LYS A 191 5.62 26.07 -0.86
CA LYS A 191 6.46 27.16 -1.35
C LYS A 191 5.66 28.04 -2.33
N PRO A 192 6.20 29.20 -2.77
CA PRO A 192 5.54 30.05 -3.76
C PRO A 192 5.00 29.26 -4.96
N VAL A 193 3.85 29.71 -5.48
CA VAL A 193 3.11 29.02 -6.56
C VAL A 193 2.63 27.62 -6.15
N ALA A 194 2.31 27.45 -4.86
CA ALA A 194 1.79 26.20 -4.27
C ALA A 194 2.65 24.96 -4.55
N LYS A 195 3.98 25.11 -4.62
CA LYS A 195 4.92 23.98 -4.80
C LYS A 195 5.06 23.20 -3.49
N PRO A 196 4.63 21.93 -3.41
CA PRO A 196 4.66 21.19 -2.15
C PRO A 196 6.09 20.77 -1.78
N VAL A 197 6.40 20.88 -0.48
CA VAL A 197 7.61 20.38 0.15
C VAL A 197 7.17 19.48 1.30
N VAL A 198 7.60 18.21 1.26
CA VAL A 198 7.33 17.25 2.33
C VAL A 198 8.46 17.34 3.34
N ASP A 199 8.08 17.42 4.61
CA ASP A 199 8.98 17.29 5.75
C ASP A 199 8.90 15.85 6.28
N ALA A 200 9.97 15.08 6.09
CA ALA A 200 9.99 13.64 6.43
C ALA A 200 9.88 13.38 7.93
N GLU A 201 10.24 14.34 8.77
CA GLU A 201 10.15 14.24 10.21
C GLU A 201 8.70 14.18 10.69
N TYR A 202 7.86 15.06 10.16
CA TYR A 202 6.45 15.11 10.52
C TYR A 202 5.58 14.19 9.64
N CYS A 203 6.09 13.68 8.53
CA CYS A 203 5.33 12.80 7.65
C CYS A 203 5.14 11.40 8.29
N ILE A 204 3.88 11.11 8.65
CA ILE A 204 3.48 9.80 9.21
C ILE A 204 3.09 8.77 8.14
N GLY A 205 3.02 9.17 6.86
CA GLY A 205 2.77 8.26 5.73
C GLY A 205 1.31 7.81 5.56
N CYS A 206 0.32 8.59 6.00
CA CYS A 206 -1.10 8.22 5.94
C CYS A 206 -1.67 7.99 4.53
N GLY A 207 -1.02 8.55 3.49
CA GLY A 207 -1.41 8.31 2.10
C GLY A 207 -2.49 9.22 1.53
N ARG A 208 -3.11 10.10 2.33
CA ARG A 208 -4.18 11.01 1.86
C ARG A 208 -3.76 11.89 0.68
N CYS A 209 -2.50 12.35 0.68
CA CYS A 209 -1.96 13.16 -0.40
C CYS A 209 -1.83 12.41 -1.72
N GLU A 210 -1.51 11.11 -1.69
CA GLU A 210 -1.40 10.26 -2.88
C GLU A 210 -2.78 9.87 -3.43
N GLU A 211 -3.73 9.53 -2.54
CA GLU A 211 -5.13 9.26 -2.90
C GLU A 211 -5.76 10.47 -3.60
N ARG A 212 -5.57 11.67 -3.03
CA ARG A 212 -6.19 12.90 -3.54
C ARG A 212 -5.45 13.56 -4.70
N CYS A 213 -4.29 13.04 -5.11
CA CYS A 213 -3.59 13.61 -6.24
C CYS A 213 -4.39 13.40 -7.54
N PRO A 214 -4.77 14.47 -8.26
CA PRO A 214 -5.58 14.37 -9.48
C PRO A 214 -4.78 13.86 -10.69
N GLN A 215 -3.46 13.77 -10.58
CA GLN A 215 -2.59 13.35 -11.68
C GLN A 215 -2.54 11.83 -11.79
N PHE A 216 -2.44 11.35 -13.03
CA PHE A 216 -2.15 9.96 -13.36
C PHE A 216 -1.02 9.94 -14.40
N PRO A 217 0.19 9.43 -14.07
CA PRO A 217 0.63 8.91 -12.77
C PRO A 217 0.62 9.96 -11.65
N ALA A 218 0.49 9.50 -10.40
CA ALA A 218 0.44 10.39 -9.23
C ALA A 218 1.72 11.24 -9.11
N ALA A 219 1.55 12.49 -8.66
CA ALA A 219 2.65 13.44 -8.47
C ALA A 219 3.27 13.42 -7.08
N ILE A 220 2.65 12.72 -6.14
CA ILE A 220 3.14 12.50 -4.80
C ILE A 220 2.82 11.06 -4.43
N ILE A 221 3.82 10.32 -3.96
CA ILE A 221 3.69 8.91 -3.60
C ILE A 221 4.28 8.67 -2.22
N VAL A 222 3.69 7.77 -1.44
CA VAL A 222 4.22 7.41 -0.12
C VAL A 222 5.10 6.18 -0.24
N LYS A 223 6.33 6.29 0.29
CA LYS A 223 7.31 5.20 0.34
C LYS A 223 7.52 4.77 1.77
N ARG A 224 7.59 3.46 2.01
CA ARG A 224 7.86 2.91 3.34
C ARG A 224 9.29 3.21 3.80
N GLU A 225 10.25 3.00 2.91
CA GLU A 225 11.68 3.22 3.17
C GLU A 225 12.07 4.61 2.68
N HIS A 226 12.20 5.57 3.61
CA HIS A 226 12.77 6.89 3.33
C HIS A 226 14.09 7.05 4.08
N PRO A 227 15.19 7.46 3.41
CA PRO A 227 16.53 7.51 4.00
C PRO A 227 16.57 8.29 5.32
N GLU A 228 15.90 9.44 5.38
CA GLU A 228 15.89 10.34 6.55
C GLU A 228 15.13 9.77 7.77
N LYS A 229 14.29 8.76 7.59
CA LYS A 229 13.56 8.11 8.70
C LYS A 229 14.30 6.87 9.21
N ARG A 230 15.14 6.25 8.38
CA ARG A 230 15.96 5.08 8.73
C ARG A 230 17.06 5.41 9.75
N SER A 231 17.65 6.60 9.69
CA SER A 231 18.67 7.05 10.64
C SER A 231 18.16 7.10 12.09
N ARG A 232 16.89 7.47 12.30
CA ARG A 232 16.26 7.49 13.63
C ARG A 232 15.99 6.12 14.24
N LEU A 233 15.56 5.14 13.42
CA LEU A 233 15.29 3.78 13.91
C LEU A 233 16.58 3.07 14.38
N HIS A 234 17.73 3.42 13.81
CA HIS A 234 19.03 2.86 14.21
C HIS A 234 19.63 3.57 15.44
N SER A 235 19.26 4.81 15.73
CA SER A 235 19.74 5.52 16.94
C SER A 235 19.00 5.11 18.22
N THR A 236 17.80 4.53 18.11
CA THR A 236 16.99 4.12 19.27
C THR A 236 17.04 2.61 19.57
N SER A 237 17.81 1.84 18.79
CA SER A 237 17.91 0.37 18.90
C SER A 237 19.23 -0.12 19.48
N SER A 238 20.08 0.77 20.02
CA SER A 238 21.20 0.35 20.87
C SER A 238 20.63 -0.29 22.14
N PRO A 239 20.88 -1.59 22.42
CA PRO A 239 20.54 -2.14 23.72
C PRO A 239 21.37 -1.38 24.76
N GLY A 240 20.70 -0.74 25.72
CA GLY A 240 21.38 -0.17 26.87
C GLY A 240 22.17 -1.27 27.58
N PRO A 241 23.37 -0.98 28.11
CA PRO A 241 24.21 -2.00 28.72
C PRO A 241 23.44 -2.68 29.87
N SER A 242 23.27 -3.98 29.72
CA SER A 242 22.76 -4.89 30.73
C SER A 242 23.81 -5.08 31.82
N GLY A 243 23.52 -4.59 33.03
CA GLY A 243 23.98 -5.14 34.30
C GLY A 243 25.43 -4.89 34.73
N GLU A 244 25.55 -4.42 35.98
CA GLU A 244 26.53 -4.76 37.05
C GLU A 244 26.63 -3.53 37.99
N SER A 245 25.86 -3.48 39.09
CA SER A 245 26.10 -4.09 40.40
C SER A 245 27.19 -3.41 41.25
N ILE A 246 26.86 -3.23 42.53
CA ILE A 246 27.72 -3.20 43.73
C ILE A 246 27.83 -1.84 44.43
N PHE A 247 27.25 -1.84 45.64
CA PHE A 247 27.59 -1.10 46.86
C PHE A 247 28.87 -0.25 46.85
N ALA A 248 28.71 1.02 47.23
CA ALA A 248 29.59 1.73 48.16
C ALA A 248 28.80 2.84 48.85
#